data_AF-M4BDL7-F1
#
_entry.id   AF-M4BDL7-F1
#
_cell.length_a   1.000
_cell.length_b   1.000
_cell.length_c   1.000
_cell.angle_alpha   90.00
_cell.angle_beta   90.00
_cell.angle_gamma   90.00
#
_symmetry.space_group_name_H-M   'P 1'
#
loop_
_entity.id
_entity.type
_entity.pdbx_description
1 polymer ?
#
loop_
_entity_poly.entity_id
_entity_poly.type
_entity_poly.pdbx_seq_one_letter_code
_entity_poly.pdbx_strand_id
1 'polypeptide(L)'
;MNPGSGLESEELHLRQSILYTVGRICDDEAKKKPHEHHTRIKPAMSKEAMALLADVVYKQAEVIATELQFFARHANRKIIKPEDVLLCARKQSNLTNLLHKYQREHLNTGSATSAGPRKRRGNVVSSD
;
A
#
# COMPACT_ATOMS: atom_id res chain seq x y z
N MET A 1 -13.58 -27.48 -19.75
CA MET A 1 -12.67 -26.40 -19.32
C MET A 1 -12.57 -26.45 -17.81
N ASN A 2 -11.38 -26.68 -17.26
CA ASN A 2 -11.19 -26.84 -15.83
C ASN A 2 -11.06 -25.44 -15.19
N PRO A 3 -11.96 -25.02 -14.29
CA PRO A 3 -11.94 -23.66 -13.73
C PRO A 3 -10.65 -23.32 -12.96
N GLY A 4 -9.84 -24.32 -12.57
CA GLY A 4 -8.54 -24.11 -11.92
C GLY A 4 -7.45 -23.51 -12.81
N SER A 5 -7.51 -23.68 -14.14
CA SER A 5 -6.42 -23.24 -15.02
C SER A 5 -6.32 -21.72 -15.18
N GLY A 6 -7.42 -20.99 -14.95
CA GLY A 6 -7.44 -19.53 -15.03
C GLY A 6 -6.80 -18.86 -13.81
N LEU A 7 -7.15 -19.36 -12.61
CA LEU A 7 -6.65 -18.81 -11.35
C LEU A 7 -5.15 -19.05 -11.16
N GLU A 8 -4.66 -20.24 -11.54
CA GLU A 8 -3.22 -20.53 -11.51
C GLU A 8 -2.44 -19.62 -12.47
N SER A 9 -3.01 -19.31 -13.64
CA SER A 9 -2.40 -18.38 -14.60
C SER A 9 -2.31 -16.95 -14.06
N GLU A 10 -3.36 -16.47 -13.40
CA GLU A 10 -3.38 -15.14 -12.77
C GLU A 10 -2.38 -15.03 -11.62
N GLU A 11 -2.30 -16.08 -10.78
CA GLU A 11 -1.33 -16.13 -9.68
C GLU A 11 0.11 -16.11 -10.19
N LEU A 12 0.41 -16.89 -11.25
CA LEU A 12 1.72 -16.90 -11.88
C LEU A 12 2.09 -15.52 -12.44
N HIS A 13 1.17 -14.85 -13.13
CA HIS A 13 1.39 -13.49 -13.64
C HIS A 13 1.65 -12.48 -12.52
N LEU A 14 0.91 -12.58 -11.41
CA LEU A 14 1.11 -11.71 -10.25
C LEU A 14 2.50 -11.93 -9.63
N ARG A 15 2.91 -13.18 -9.41
CA ARG A 15 4.23 -13.51 -8.85
C ARG A 15 5.36 -13.03 -9.76
N GLN A 16 5.24 -13.20 -11.08
CA GLN A 16 6.21 -12.67 -12.04
C GLN A 16 6.32 -11.14 -11.99
N SER A 17 5.18 -10.44 -11.89
CA SER A 17 5.14 -8.97 -11.80
C SER A 17 5.80 -8.47 -10.51
N ILE A 18 5.58 -9.16 -9.39
CA ILE A 18 6.24 -8.89 -8.11
C ILE A 18 7.75 -9.10 -8.25
N LEU A 19 8.19 -10.25 -8.78
CA LEU A 19 9.61 -10.56 -8.97
C LEU A 19 10.32 -9.48 -9.82
N TYR A 20 9.70 -9.06 -10.93
CA TYR A 20 10.23 -7.99 -11.77
C TYR A 20 10.40 -6.68 -10.99
N THR A 21 9.38 -6.29 -10.23
CA THR A 21 9.41 -5.04 -9.46
C THR A 21 10.43 -5.10 -8.32
N VAL A 22 10.51 -6.22 -7.62
CA VAL A 22 11.51 -6.47 -6.58
C VAL A 22 12.92 -6.38 -7.16
N GLY A 23 13.18 -7.04 -8.30
CA GLY A 23 14.47 -6.98 -8.98
C GLY A 23 14.87 -5.54 -9.32
N ARG A 24 13.94 -4.75 -9.88
CA ARG A 24 14.18 -3.33 -10.18
C ARG A 24 14.53 -2.51 -8.95
N ILE A 25 13.77 -2.66 -7.86
CA ILE A 25 14.05 -1.95 -6.60
C ILE A 25 15.43 -2.36 -6.07
N CYS A 26 15.75 -3.66 -6.09
CA CYS A 26 17.04 -4.16 -5.60
C CYS A 26 18.21 -3.62 -6.42
N ASP A 27 18.08 -3.56 -7.74
CA ASP A 27 19.08 -2.99 -8.63
C ASP A 27 19.27 -1.49 -8.38
N ASP A 28 18.19 -0.75 -8.14
CA ASP A 28 18.26 0.68 -7.84
C ASP A 28 18.88 0.95 -6.46
N GLU A 29 18.58 0.13 -5.45
CA GLU A 29 19.25 0.16 -4.14
C GLU A 29 20.72 -0.29 -4.18
N ALA A 30 21.12 -1.07 -5.19
CA ALA A 30 22.52 -1.46 -5.39
C ALA A 30 23.34 -0.32 -6.03
N LYS A 31 22.71 0.53 -6.85
CA LYS A 31 23.35 1.69 -7.50
C LYS A 31 23.53 2.89 -6.57
N LYS A 32 22.75 3.00 -5.49
CA LYS A 32 22.88 4.09 -4.51
C LYS A 32 24.27 4.04 -3.88
N LYS A 33 25.05 5.12 -4.06
CA LYS A 33 26.41 5.22 -3.52
C LYS A 33 26.38 5.16 -1.99
N PRO A 34 27.30 4.44 -1.33
CA PRO A 34 27.43 4.53 0.12
C PRO A 34 27.77 5.98 0.48
N HIS A 35 26.96 6.58 1.36
CA HIS A 35 27.38 7.78 2.07
C HIS A 35 28.63 7.42 2.91
N GLU A 36 29.70 8.21 2.74
CA GLU A 36 30.96 8.19 3.48
C GLU A 36 31.99 7.05 3.25
N HIS A 37 33.13 7.49 2.69
CA HIS A 37 34.52 7.16 2.99
C HIS A 37 35.06 5.72 2.95
N HIS A 38 34.28 4.66 2.77
CA HIS A 38 34.82 3.31 2.56
C HIS A 38 34.35 2.69 1.24
N THR A 39 35.24 2.75 0.26
CA THR A 39 35.13 2.27 -1.12
C THR A 39 34.99 0.74 -1.21
N ARG A 40 33.86 0.18 -0.77
CA ARG A 40 33.47 -1.18 -1.15
C ARG A 40 32.27 -1.11 -2.07
N ILE A 41 32.44 -1.63 -3.28
CA ILE A 41 31.35 -1.90 -4.23
C ILE A 41 30.38 -2.83 -3.52
N LYS A 42 29.13 -2.41 -3.37
CA LYS A 42 28.07 -3.27 -2.83
C LYS A 42 27.86 -4.41 -3.84
N PRO A 43 28.00 -5.68 -3.44
CA PRO A 43 27.78 -6.79 -4.36
C PRO A 43 26.33 -6.78 -4.85
N ALA A 44 26.14 -7.14 -6.11
CA ALA A 44 24.80 -7.32 -6.67
C ALA A 44 24.06 -8.41 -5.89
N MET A 45 22.75 -8.23 -5.71
CA MET A 45 21.89 -9.25 -5.11
C MET A 45 21.86 -10.49 -6.01
N SER A 46 21.89 -11.70 -5.44
CA SER A 46 21.75 -12.92 -6.23
C SER A 46 20.30 -13.10 -6.72
N LYS A 47 20.12 -13.86 -7.81
CA LYS A 47 18.79 -14.14 -8.36
C LYS A 47 17.91 -14.90 -7.37
N GLU A 48 18.52 -15.80 -6.61
CA GLU A 48 17.86 -16.59 -5.58
C GLU A 48 17.38 -15.70 -4.44
N ALA A 49 18.19 -14.74 -4.00
CA ALA A 49 17.81 -13.77 -2.98
C ALA A 49 16.66 -12.85 -3.46
N MET A 50 16.67 -12.43 -4.74
CA MET A 50 15.55 -11.68 -5.33
C MET A 50 14.26 -12.51 -5.36
N ALA A 51 14.35 -13.78 -5.74
CA ALA A 51 13.21 -14.69 -5.77
C ALA A 51 12.62 -14.91 -4.37
N LEU A 52 13.47 -15.15 -3.37
CA LEU A 52 13.04 -15.27 -1.97
C LEU A 52 12.39 -13.98 -1.47
N LEU A 53 12.93 -12.82 -1.81
CA LEU A 53 12.33 -11.54 -1.44
C LEU A 53 10.97 -11.33 -2.11
N ALA A 54 10.82 -11.72 -3.37
CA ALA A 54 9.54 -11.69 -4.07
C ALA A 54 8.48 -12.59 -3.39
N ASP A 55 8.86 -13.80 -2.98
CA ASP A 55 7.98 -14.71 -2.23
C ASP A 55 7.57 -14.12 -0.88
N VAL A 56 8.50 -13.46 -0.17
CA VAL A 56 8.20 -12.76 1.09
C VAL A 56 7.20 -11.63 0.85
N VAL A 57 7.40 -10.82 -0.19
CA VAL A 57 6.48 -9.72 -0.55
C VAL A 57 5.09 -10.26 -0.89
N TYR A 58 5.01 -11.34 -1.68
CA TYR A 58 3.75 -11.98 -2.03
C TYR A 58 2.98 -12.44 -0.78
N LYS A 59 3.63 -13.19 0.11
CA LYS A 59 3.01 -13.65 1.38
C LYS A 59 2.65 -12.49 2.30
N GLN A 60 3.48 -11.45 2.35
CA GLN A 60 3.20 -10.27 3.16
C GLN A 60 1.97 -9.51 2.63
N ALA A 61 1.73 -9.51 1.32
CA ALA A 61 0.54 -8.90 0.73
C ALA A 61 -0.75 -9.60 1.18
N GLU A 62 -0.75 -10.94 1.31
CA GLU A 62 -1.89 -11.70 1.85
C GLU A 62 -2.21 -11.32 3.30
N VAL A 63 -1.16 -11.20 4.12
CA VAL A 63 -1.29 -10.78 5.53
C VAL A 63 -1.87 -9.37 5.60
N ILE A 64 -1.29 -8.43 4.86
CA ILE A 64 -1.75 -7.03 4.84
C ILE A 64 -3.21 -6.93 4.35
N ALA A 65 -3.57 -7.63 3.27
CA ALA A 65 -4.94 -7.63 2.75
C ALA A 65 -5.96 -8.10 3.80
N THR A 66 -5.63 -9.17 4.52
CA THR A 66 -6.46 -9.72 5.59
C THR A 66 -6.61 -8.74 6.75
N GLU A 67 -5.51 -8.13 7.20
CA GLU A 67 -5.53 -7.13 8.27
C GLU A 67 -6.36 -5.90 7.88
N LEU A 68 -6.15 -5.37 6.67
CA LEU A 68 -6.90 -4.21 6.17
C LEU A 68 -8.41 -4.49 6.13
N GLN A 69 -8.81 -5.68 5.67
CA GLN A 69 -10.20 -6.10 5.67
C GLN A 69 -10.78 -6.13 7.09
N PHE A 70 -10.04 -6.67 8.05
CA PHE A 70 -10.49 -6.72 9.44
C PHE A 70 -10.60 -5.35 10.08
N PHE A 71 -9.69 -4.42 9.82
CA PHE A 71 -9.78 -3.06 10.35
C PHE A 71 -10.97 -2.29 9.77
N ALA A 72 -11.18 -2.36 8.45
CA ALA A 72 -12.35 -1.74 7.83
C ALA A 72 -13.65 -2.32 8.38
N ARG A 73 -13.73 -3.66 8.53
CA ARG A 73 -14.90 -4.35 9.07
C ARG A 73 -15.15 -4.01 10.54
N HIS A 74 -14.10 -3.92 11.36
CA HIS A 74 -14.20 -3.52 12.77
C HIS A 74 -14.82 -2.12 12.93
N ALA A 75 -14.54 -1.22 11.98
CA ALA A 75 -15.15 0.11 11.91
C ALA A 75 -16.51 0.14 11.17
N ASN A 76 -17.17 -1.02 10.94
CA ASN A 76 -18.42 -1.16 10.19
C ASN A 76 -18.38 -0.58 8.76
N ARG A 77 -17.21 -0.62 8.10
CA ARG A 77 -17.02 -0.14 6.72
C ARG A 77 -16.79 -1.31 5.77
N LYS A 78 -17.19 -1.12 4.50
CA LYS A 78 -16.85 -2.01 3.38
C LYS A 78 -15.70 -1.48 2.52
N ILE A 79 -15.27 -0.26 2.77
CA ILE A 79 -14.23 0.44 2.01
C ILE A 79 -13.06 0.70 2.97
N ILE A 80 -11.87 0.24 2.56
CA ILE A 80 -10.60 0.48 3.25
C ILE A 80 -10.24 1.96 3.11
N LYS A 81 -9.78 2.57 4.19
CA LYS A 81 -9.40 3.97 4.29
C LYS A 81 -7.96 4.15 4.79
N PRO A 82 -7.35 5.33 4.66
CA PRO A 82 -5.97 5.56 5.10
C PRO A 82 -5.69 5.21 6.57
N GLU A 83 -6.67 5.39 7.46
CA GLU A 83 -6.56 4.99 8.86
C GLU A 83 -6.33 3.48 9.05
N ASP A 84 -6.86 2.63 8.17
CA ASP A 84 -6.65 1.18 8.22
C ASP A 84 -5.20 0.83 7.86
N VAL A 85 -4.62 1.54 6.88
CA VAL A 85 -3.21 1.38 6.46
C VAL A 85 -2.25 1.83 7.55
N LEU A 86 -2.56 2.96 8.21
CA LEU A 86 -1.79 3.42 9.36
C LEU A 86 -1.83 2.41 10.51
N LEU A 87 -2.98 1.77 10.72
CA LEU A 87 -3.17 0.76 11.76
C LEU A 87 -2.39 -0.54 11.47
N CYS A 88 -2.22 -0.93 10.19
CA CYS A 88 -1.29 -2.00 9.78
C CYS A 88 0.16 -1.67 10.17
N ALA A 89 0.61 -0.43 9.95
CA ALA A 89 1.99 -0.02 10.21
C ALA A 89 2.31 0.25 11.70
N ARG A 90 1.34 0.13 12.62
CA ARG A 90 1.42 0.60 14.01
C ARG A 90 2.61 0.07 14.83
N LYS A 91 3.14 -1.10 14.48
CA LYS A 91 4.27 -1.73 15.21
C LYS A 91 5.62 -1.11 14.84
N GLN A 92 5.69 -0.34 13.76
CA GLN A 92 6.92 0.24 13.22
C GLN A 92 6.81 1.77 13.24
N SER A 93 7.18 2.40 14.35
CA SER A 93 7.04 3.86 14.57
C SER A 93 7.62 4.70 13.43
N ASN A 94 8.80 4.35 12.93
CA ASN A 94 9.44 5.03 11.80
C ASN A 94 8.59 4.95 10.52
N LEU A 95 8.02 3.78 10.21
CA LEU A 95 7.14 3.59 9.07
C LEU A 95 5.83 4.36 9.26
N THR A 96 5.23 4.30 10.45
CA THR A 96 4.01 5.04 10.78
C THR A 96 4.20 6.55 10.56
N ASN A 97 5.33 7.10 11.02
CA ASN A 97 5.67 8.50 10.83
C ASN A 97 5.83 8.89 9.35
N LEU A 98 6.48 8.01 8.56
CA LEU A 98 6.64 8.23 7.12
C LEU A 98 5.30 8.21 6.39
N LEU A 99 4.41 7.27 6.72
CA LEU A 99 3.07 7.19 6.15
C LEU A 99 2.19 8.39 6.53
N HIS A 100 2.28 8.86 7.78
CA HIS A 100 1.60 10.09 8.19
C HIS A 100 2.09 11.32 7.42
N LYS A 101 3.40 11.42 7.17
CA LYS A 101 3.97 12.49 6.34
C LYS A 101 3.40 12.41 4.92
N TYR A 102 3.45 11.23 4.32
CA TYR A 102 2.90 10.99 2.98
C TYR A 102 1.42 11.38 2.89
N GLN A 103 0.60 10.99 3.87
CA GLN A 103 -0.82 11.33 3.89
C GLN A 103 -1.06 12.85 3.94
N ARG A 104 -0.31 13.59 4.77
CA ARG A 104 -0.45 15.06 4.85
C ARG A 104 -0.10 15.73 3.53
N GLU A 105 0.94 15.25 2.86
CA GLU A 105 1.46 15.84 1.62
C GLU A 105 0.59 15.51 0.40
N HIS A 106 -0.01 14.31 0.35
CA HIS A 106 -0.66 13.80 -0.88
C HIS A 106 -2.17 13.58 -0.78
N LEU A 107 -2.74 13.39 0.42
CA LEU A 107 -4.15 12.98 0.58
C LEU A 107 -5.03 14.08 1.20
N ASN A 108 -4.48 14.93 2.06
CA ASN A 108 -5.25 15.97 2.74
C ASN A 108 -5.45 17.25 1.91
N THR A 109 -4.75 17.40 0.78
CA THR A 109 -4.85 18.57 -0.11
C THR A 109 -6.10 18.53 -1.01
N GLY A 110 -6.78 17.39 -1.13
CA GLY A 110 -7.95 17.21 -2.00
C GLY A 110 -9.33 17.41 -1.34
N SER A 111 -9.43 17.49 0.00
CA SER A 111 -10.74 17.59 0.68
C SER A 111 -11.24 19.02 0.91
N ALA A 112 -10.46 20.04 0.54
CA ALA A 112 -10.85 21.45 0.70
C ALA A 112 -11.70 22.00 -0.46
N THR A 113 -11.81 21.27 -1.59
CA THR A 113 -12.47 21.77 -2.81
C THR A 113 -13.88 21.22 -3.06
N SER A 114 -14.39 20.28 -2.26
CA SER A 114 -15.71 19.66 -2.46
C SER A 114 -16.76 20.02 -1.40
N ALA A 115 -16.51 21.02 -0.55
CA ALA A 115 -17.51 21.56 0.37
C ALA A 115 -18.21 22.79 -0.23
N GLY A 116 -18.97 22.59 -1.31
CA GLY A 116 -19.93 23.60 -1.78
C GLY A 116 -21.04 23.82 -0.73
N PRO A 117 -21.61 25.04 -0.61
CA PRO A 117 -22.57 25.33 0.44
C PRO A 117 -23.84 24.48 0.26
N ARG A 118 -24.11 23.59 1.22
CA ARG A 118 -25.41 22.89 1.32
C ARG A 118 -26.50 23.94 1.57
N LYS A 119 -27.20 24.33 0.51
CA LYS A 119 -28.40 25.17 0.55
C LYS A 119 -29.44 24.52 1.48
N ARG A 120 -29.64 25.09 2.67
CA ARG A 120 -30.71 24.72 3.59
C ARG A 120 -32.04 25.01 2.88
N ARG A 121 -32.80 23.98 2.52
CA ARG A 121 -34.20 24.12 2.08
C ARG A 121 -35.01 24.55 3.31
N GLY A 122 -35.52 25.78 3.26
CA GLY A 122 -36.42 26.33 4.29
C GLY A 122 -37.71 25.52 4.35
N ASN A 123 -38.12 25.21 5.58
CA ASN A 123 -39.37 24.54 5.90
C ASN A 123 -40.50 25.57 5.80
N VAL A 124 -41.39 25.46 4.82
CA VAL A 124 -42.63 26.25 4.77
C VAL A 124 -43.63 25.55 5.69
N VAL A 125 -43.91 26.17 6.83
CA VAL A 125 -45.08 25.85 7.66
C VAL A 125 -46.31 26.36 6.91
N SER A 126 -47.21 25.44 6.55
CA SER A 126 -48.60 25.79 6.24
C SER A 126 -49.33 26.04 7.55
N SER A 127 -49.90 27.23 7.69
CA SER A 127 -50.95 27.51 8.68
C SER A 127 -52.29 27.21 8.03
N ASP A 128 -53.11 26.40 8.70
CA ASP A 128 -54.58 26.48 8.61
C ASP A 128 -55.08 27.67 9.45
#